data_AF-A0A956TVJ8-F1
#
_entry.id   AF-A0A956TVJ8-F1
#
_cell.length_a   1.000
_cell.length_b   1.000
_cell.length_c   1.000
_cell.angle_alpha   90.00
_cell.angle_beta   90.00
_cell.angle_gamma   90.00
#
_symmetry.space_group_name_H-M   'P 1'
#
loop_
_entity.id
_entity.type
_entity.pdbx_description
1 polymer ?
#
loop_
_entity_poly.entity_id
_entity_poly.type
_entity_poly.pdbx_seq_one_letter_code
_entity_poly.pdbx_strand_id
1 'polypeptide(L)'
;MKNLLTIFAFVATLFMGIQTSAAQELSQDKSRPEVIAKAETAKLTDALGLNGDQSRAVFRALVAKEVGYQKNPKDTAEKKKFDEQLKEAMKKTLTDDQYAKWLKTNN
;
A
#
# COMPACT_ATOMS: atom_id res chain seq x y z
N MET A 1 26.30 5.60 24.77
CA MET A 1 25.76 6.43 23.67
C MET A 1 26.79 6.49 22.55
N LYS A 2 26.30 6.36 21.29
CA LYS A 2 27.01 6.59 20.00
C LYS A 2 28.02 5.48 19.68
N ASN A 3 27.76 4.55 18.76
CA ASN A 3 27.95 4.75 17.32
C ASN A 3 27.28 3.62 16.48
N LEU A 4 25.96 3.64 16.35
CA LEU A 4 25.21 2.73 15.45
C LEU A 4 24.59 3.48 14.25
N LEU A 5 25.06 4.70 13.96
CA LEU A 5 24.53 5.59 12.93
C LEU A 5 25.53 5.82 11.79
N THR A 6 26.18 4.78 11.28
CA THR A 6 27.16 4.98 10.18
C THR A 6 27.15 3.88 9.11
N ILE A 7 26.06 3.10 9.01
CA ILE A 7 25.89 2.11 7.94
C ILE A 7 24.50 2.27 7.29
N PHE A 8 24.16 3.48 6.86
CA PHE A 8 22.98 3.74 6.01
C PHE A 8 23.26 4.80 4.94
N ALA A 9 24.48 4.80 4.40
CA ALA A 9 24.91 5.76 3.37
C ALA A 9 25.29 5.09 2.03
N PHE A 10 24.73 3.92 1.70
CA PHE A 10 25.10 3.21 0.47
C PHE A 10 23.94 2.53 -0.26
N VAL A 11 22.75 3.13 -0.29
CA VAL A 11 21.61 2.64 -1.12
C VAL A 11 21.04 3.73 -2.05
N ALA A 12 21.61 4.94 -2.04
CA ALA A 12 21.09 6.06 -2.83
C ALA A 12 21.52 6.05 -4.32
N THR A 13 22.52 5.24 -4.71
CA THR A 13 23.12 5.30 -6.06
C THR A 13 22.56 4.29 -7.06
N LEU A 14 21.64 3.41 -6.68
CA LEU A 14 20.94 2.50 -7.61
C LEU A 14 19.68 3.13 -8.24
N PHE A 15 19.41 4.42 -7.97
CA PHE A 15 18.20 5.11 -8.44
C PHE A 15 18.30 5.77 -9.83
N MET A 16 19.40 5.60 -10.57
CA MET A 16 19.55 6.16 -11.93
C MET A 16 19.48 5.08 -13.03
N GLY A 17 18.41 4.29 -13.07
CA GLY A 17 18.28 3.20 -14.04
C GLY A 17 16.91 2.93 -14.65
N ILE A 18 15.84 3.64 -14.27
CA ILE A 18 14.51 3.42 -14.87
C ILE A 18 14.12 4.64 -15.70
N GLN A 19 14.78 4.79 -16.85
CA GLN A 19 14.28 5.62 -17.94
C GLN A 19 13.72 4.69 -19.04
N THR A 20 12.42 4.38 -18.97
CA THR A 20 11.71 3.85 -20.15
C THR A 20 10.27 4.38 -20.18
N SER A 21 10.07 5.43 -20.98
CA SER A 21 8.97 5.53 -21.95
C SER A 21 7.57 5.06 -21.53
N ALA A 22 6.93 5.71 -20.56
CA ALA A 22 5.53 5.41 -20.20
C ALA A 22 4.59 6.64 -20.22
N ALA A 23 5.03 7.81 -20.66
CA ALA A 23 4.33 9.06 -20.35
C ALA A 23 2.97 9.28 -21.05
N GLN A 24 2.66 8.58 -22.15
CA GLN A 24 1.44 8.86 -22.95
C GLN A 24 0.25 7.93 -22.63
N GLU A 25 0.45 6.70 -22.14
CA GLU A 25 -0.64 5.83 -21.63
C GLU A 25 -0.94 6.05 -20.13
N LEU A 26 -0.01 6.67 -19.41
CA LEU A 26 -0.04 6.83 -17.95
C LEU A 26 -1.19 7.70 -17.42
N SER A 27 -1.80 8.55 -18.25
CA SER A 27 -2.92 9.40 -17.84
C SER A 27 -4.21 8.61 -17.59
N GLN A 28 -4.43 7.51 -18.32
CA GLN A 28 -5.64 6.69 -18.19
C GLN A 28 -5.43 5.52 -17.21
N ASP A 29 -4.19 5.06 -17.07
CA ASP A 29 -3.81 3.90 -16.26
C ASP A 29 -3.75 4.23 -14.74
N LYS A 30 -3.45 5.48 -14.38
CA LYS A 30 -3.26 5.93 -12.98
C LYS A 30 -4.50 5.87 -12.10
N SER A 31 -5.70 5.89 -12.69
CA SER A 31 -6.95 5.79 -11.93
C SER A 31 -7.44 4.36 -11.78
N ARG A 32 -6.72 3.35 -12.27
CA ARG A 32 -7.17 1.96 -12.12
C ARG A 32 -7.01 1.51 -10.66
N PRO A 33 -8.02 0.81 -10.10
CA PRO A 33 -7.95 0.29 -8.74
C PRO A 33 -6.67 -0.50 -8.46
N GLU A 34 -6.21 -1.29 -9.42
CA GLU A 34 -5.02 -2.13 -9.27
C GLU A 34 -3.73 -1.30 -9.22
N VAL A 35 -3.66 -0.19 -9.95
CA VAL A 35 -2.49 0.69 -9.94
C VAL A 35 -2.38 1.43 -8.60
N ILE A 36 -3.51 1.94 -8.10
CA ILE A 36 -3.61 2.60 -6.79
C ILE A 36 -3.26 1.59 -5.68
N ALA A 37 -3.91 0.43 -5.68
CA ALA A 37 -3.68 -0.63 -4.68
C ALA A 37 -2.26 -1.16 -4.71
N LYS A 38 -1.62 -1.28 -5.89
CA LYS A 38 -0.22 -1.73 -6.02
C LYS A 38 0.73 -0.72 -5.40
N ALA A 39 0.52 0.57 -5.65
CA ALA A 39 1.34 1.63 -5.07
C ALA A 39 1.19 1.68 -3.55
N GLU A 40 -0.02 1.53 -3.02
CA GLU A 40 -0.27 1.49 -1.58
C GLU A 40 0.29 0.22 -0.93
N THR A 41 0.14 -0.94 -1.57
CA THR A 41 0.73 -2.21 -1.09
C THR A 41 2.24 -2.12 -0.98
N ALA A 42 2.92 -1.49 -1.94
CA ALA A 42 4.37 -1.30 -1.88
C ALA A 42 4.77 -0.47 -0.65
N LYS A 43 4.09 0.66 -0.42
CA LYS A 43 4.31 1.50 0.77
C LYS A 43 4.09 0.72 2.07
N LEU A 44 3.01 -0.07 2.14
CA LEU A 44 2.70 -0.89 3.33
C LEU A 44 3.69 -2.03 3.51
N THR A 45 4.17 -2.63 2.43
CA THR A 45 5.19 -3.70 2.45
C THR A 45 6.47 -3.18 3.09
N ASP A 46 6.94 -2.01 2.67
CA ASP A 46 8.15 -1.39 3.23
C ASP A 46 7.93 -0.92 4.67
N ALA A 47 6.78 -0.28 4.95
CA ALA A 47 6.48 0.27 6.26
C ALA A 47 6.28 -0.81 7.34
N LEU A 48 5.67 -1.93 6.99
CA LEU A 48 5.29 -2.99 7.93
C LEU A 48 6.19 -4.23 7.85
N GLY A 49 7.10 -4.29 6.88
CA GLY A 49 7.92 -5.47 6.62
C GLY A 49 7.06 -6.68 6.25
N LEU A 50 6.13 -6.51 5.31
CA LEU A 50 5.23 -7.58 4.90
C LEU A 50 6.00 -8.67 4.14
N ASN A 51 5.71 -9.93 4.46
CA ASN A 51 6.19 -11.04 3.63
C ASN A 51 5.35 -11.15 2.33
N GLY A 52 5.81 -11.98 1.39
CA GLY A 52 5.18 -12.08 0.07
C GLY A 52 3.70 -12.47 0.09
N ASP A 53 3.28 -13.32 1.03
CA ASP A 53 1.88 -13.75 1.13
C ASP A 53 1.00 -12.67 1.77
N GLN A 54 1.53 -11.98 2.78
CA GLN A 54 0.90 -10.81 3.37
C GLN A 54 0.72 -9.70 2.32
N SER A 55 1.76 -9.35 1.55
CA SER A 55 1.66 -8.34 0.49
C SER A 55 0.61 -8.70 -0.56
N ARG A 56 0.51 -9.97 -0.96
CA ARG A 56 -0.52 -10.43 -1.92
C ARG A 56 -1.93 -10.34 -1.35
N ALA A 57 -2.11 -10.68 -0.07
CA ALA A 57 -3.40 -10.57 0.61
C ALA A 57 -3.82 -9.10 0.80
N VAL A 58 -2.91 -8.24 1.26
CA VAL A 58 -3.12 -6.79 1.39
C VAL A 58 -3.45 -6.17 0.04
N PHE A 59 -2.73 -6.52 -1.03
CA PHE A 59 -3.03 -6.05 -2.38
C PHE A 59 -4.46 -6.37 -2.80
N ARG A 60 -4.91 -7.62 -2.63
CA ARG A 60 -6.29 -8.02 -2.99
C ARG A 60 -7.33 -7.25 -2.19
N ALA A 61 -7.09 -7.03 -0.90
CA ALA A 61 -8.00 -6.25 -0.05
C ALA A 61 -8.08 -4.78 -0.48
N LEU A 62 -6.94 -4.17 -0.83
CA LEU A 62 -6.89 -2.80 -1.34
C LEU A 62 -7.56 -2.66 -2.70
N VAL A 63 -7.37 -3.62 -3.62
CA VAL A 63 -8.09 -3.62 -4.90
C VAL A 63 -9.60 -3.65 -4.68
N ALA A 64 -10.10 -4.50 -3.77
CA ALA A 64 -11.52 -4.58 -3.47
C ALA A 64 -12.07 -3.26 -2.94
N LYS A 65 -11.34 -2.59 -2.04
CA LYS A 65 -11.68 -1.26 -1.54
C LYS A 65 -11.72 -0.23 -2.67
N GLU A 66 -10.68 -0.14 -3.48
CA GLU A 66 -10.58 0.87 -4.55
C GLU A 66 -11.66 0.67 -5.63
N VAL A 67 -11.95 -0.58 -6.01
CA VAL A 67 -13.09 -0.90 -6.88
C VAL A 67 -14.40 -0.44 -6.25
N GLY A 68 -14.60 -0.70 -4.96
CA GLY A 68 -15.78 -0.26 -4.21
C GLY A 68 -15.92 1.26 -4.19
N TYR A 69 -14.82 1.98 -3.98
CA TYR A 69 -14.76 3.45 -3.96
C TYR A 69 -15.12 4.06 -5.31
N GLN A 70 -14.61 3.48 -6.38
CA GLN A 70 -14.88 3.94 -7.74
C GLN A 70 -16.33 3.68 -8.17
N LYS A 71 -16.92 2.55 -7.74
CA LYS A 71 -18.34 2.26 -7.99
C LYS A 71 -19.27 3.16 -7.20
N ASN A 72 -18.83 3.65 -6.04
CA ASN A 72 -19.64 4.41 -5.10
C ASN A 72 -19.01 5.77 -4.74
N PRO A 73 -18.75 6.66 -5.72
CA PRO A 73 -17.91 7.83 -5.51
C PRO A 73 -18.51 8.87 -4.56
N LYS A 74 -19.85 8.90 -4.40
CA LYS A 74 -20.58 9.86 -3.57
C LYS A 74 -21.24 9.23 -2.33
N ASP A 75 -21.19 7.91 -2.19
CA ASP A 75 -21.84 7.21 -1.08
C ASP A 75 -20.84 6.99 0.06
N THR A 76 -20.95 7.82 1.10
CA THR A 76 -20.08 7.78 2.27
C THR A 76 -20.32 6.55 3.16
N ALA A 77 -21.53 6.00 3.15
CA ALA A 77 -21.87 4.81 3.93
C ALA A 77 -21.24 3.55 3.32
N GLU A 78 -21.34 3.39 2.00
CA GLU A 78 -20.67 2.29 1.29
C GLU A 78 -19.14 2.41 1.38
N LYS A 79 -18.58 3.63 1.31
CA LYS A 79 -17.13 3.83 1.53
C LYS A 79 -16.68 3.35 2.91
N LYS A 80 -17.42 3.71 3.96
CA LYS A 80 -17.12 3.27 5.33
C LYS A 80 -17.14 1.74 5.46
N LYS A 81 -18.09 1.08 4.80
CA LYS A 81 -18.17 -0.38 4.76
C LYS A 81 -16.94 -1.01 4.11
N PHE A 82 -16.42 -0.44 3.01
CA PHE A 82 -15.18 -0.93 2.40
C PHE A 82 -13.95 -0.67 3.27
N ASP A 83 -13.90 0.44 4.01
CA ASP A 83 -12.83 0.68 5.00
C ASP A 83 -12.89 -0.33 6.16
N GLU A 84 -14.09 -0.67 6.64
CA GLU A 84 -14.28 -1.71 7.66
C GLU A 84 -13.85 -3.08 7.15
N GLN A 85 -14.23 -3.44 5.92
CA GLN A 85 -13.79 -4.68 5.26
C GLN A 85 -12.27 -4.73 5.10
N LEU A 86 -11.64 -3.61 4.71
CA LEU A 86 -10.19 -3.51 4.64
C LEU A 86 -9.59 -3.75 6.04
N LYS A 87 -10.10 -3.07 7.07
CA LYS A 87 -9.61 -3.22 8.44
C LYS A 87 -9.68 -4.65 8.95
N GLU A 88 -10.78 -5.36 8.67
CA GLU A 88 -10.91 -6.78 8.99
C GLU A 88 -9.90 -7.65 8.25
N ALA A 89 -9.69 -7.40 6.95
CA ALA A 89 -8.72 -8.12 6.15
C ALA A 89 -7.28 -7.88 6.66
N MET A 90 -6.94 -6.65 7.02
CA MET A 90 -5.65 -6.29 7.62
C MET A 90 -5.44 -7.02 8.94
N LYS A 91 -6.45 -7.04 9.82
CA LYS A 91 -6.38 -7.75 11.12
C LYS A 91 -6.15 -9.25 10.95
N LYS A 92 -6.70 -9.88 9.91
CA LYS A 92 -6.53 -11.32 9.62
C LYS A 92 -5.19 -11.66 8.95
N THR A 93 -4.60 -10.70 8.24
CA THR A 93 -3.42 -10.92 7.40
C THR A 93 -2.11 -10.56 8.11
N LEU A 94 -2.14 -9.49 8.90
CA LEU A 94 -0.98 -8.96 9.59
C LEU A 94 -0.76 -9.67 10.93
N THR A 95 0.48 -9.67 11.41
CA THR A 95 0.76 -9.99 12.82
C THR A 95 0.22 -8.88 13.72
N ASP A 96 0.08 -9.16 15.02
CA ASP A 96 -0.40 -8.16 15.98
C ASP A 96 0.45 -6.88 15.98
N ASP A 97 1.78 -7.02 15.91
CA ASP A 97 2.71 -5.89 15.84
C ASP A 97 2.55 -5.08 14.54
N GLN A 98 2.43 -5.77 13.40
CA GLN A 98 2.23 -5.13 12.11
C GLN A 98 0.88 -4.41 12.04
N TYR A 99 -0.17 -5.03 12.59
CA TYR A 99 -1.51 -4.44 12.64
C TYR A 99 -1.55 -3.22 13.57
N ALA A 100 -0.92 -3.30 14.75
CA ALA A 100 -0.80 -2.17 15.66
C ALA A 100 -0.01 -1.01 15.03
N LYS A 101 1.04 -1.30 14.26
CA LYS A 101 1.77 -0.29 13.49
C LYS A 101 0.91 0.32 12.40
N TRP A 102 0.18 -0.49 11.64
CA TRP A 102 -0.73 -0.02 10.60
C TRP A 102 -1.82 0.90 11.15
N LEU A 103 -2.45 0.56 12.28
CA LEU A 103 -3.45 1.41 12.94
C LEU A 103 -2.93 2.80 13.33
N LYS A 104 -1.63 2.95 13.61
CA LYS A 104 -1.02 4.25 13.93
C LYS A 104 -0.72 5.09 12.70
N THR A 105 -0.59 4.47 11.52
CA THR A 105 -0.28 5.14 10.25
C THR A 105 -1.54 5.47 9.45
N ASN A 106 -2.64 4.73 9.68
CA ASN A 106 -3.91 4.86 8.94
C ASN A 106 -5.09 5.45 9.76
N ASN A 107 -4.86 5.91 11.00
CA ASN A 107 -5.84 6.67 11.80
C ASN A 107 -5.56 8.17 11.78
#